data_AF-A0A382K8J4-F1
#
_entry.id   AF-A0A382K8J4-F1
#
_cell.length_a   1.000
_cell.length_b   1.000
_cell.length_c   1.000
_cell.angle_alpha   90.00
_cell.angle_beta   90.00
_cell.angle_gamma   90.00
#
_symmetry.space_group_name_H-M   'P 1'
#
loop_
_entity.id
_entity.type
_entity.pdbx_description
1 polymer ?
#
loop_
_entity_poly.entity_id
_entity_poly.type
_entity_poly.pdbx_seq_one_letter_code
_entity_poly.pdbx_strand_id
1 'polypeptide(L)'
;EHLLSFINLFDQLVKEKSGNEFHLWTVTGKRMVGKSLLALAYAKDGNNKESLDFIESITAEISTQTRLYYEHSVEILYNIGEVYRILGKIDKSKLYFEDAIIEMNRIADMLNDEDRNLFFNNIKIHKTLKGLAS
;
A
#
# COMPACT_ATOMS: atom_id res chain seq x y z
N GLU A 1 -0.61 13.46 -13.93
CA GLU A 1 -1.50 12.95 -14.99
C GLU A 1 -1.55 11.42 -15.05
N HIS A 2 -0.42 10.73 -15.25
CA HIS A 2 -0.40 9.25 -15.39
C HIS A 2 -0.99 8.47 -14.20
N LEU A 3 -0.66 8.83 -12.95
CA LEU A 3 -1.22 8.17 -11.75
C LEU A 3 -2.74 8.35 -11.65
N LEU A 4 -3.26 9.52 -12.04
CA LEU A 4 -4.68 9.80 -12.03
C LEU A 4 -5.41 8.97 -13.10
N SER A 5 -4.84 8.89 -14.30
CA SER A 5 -5.34 8.02 -15.38
C SER A 5 -5.32 6.54 -14.97
N PHE A 6 -4.28 6.11 -14.26
CA PHE A 6 -4.17 4.76 -13.71
C PHE A 6 -5.30 4.48 -12.73
N ILE A 7 -5.54 5.36 -11.75
CA ILE A 7 -6.62 5.19 -10.77
C ILE A 7 -7.98 5.15 -11.47
N ASN A 8 -8.24 6.04 -12.42
CA ASN A 8 -9.50 6.07 -13.18
C ASN A 8 -9.78 4.75 -13.93
N LEU A 9 -8.75 4.16 -14.54
CA LEU A 9 -8.86 2.85 -15.17
C LEU A 9 -9.24 1.77 -14.15
N PHE A 10 -8.56 1.75 -12.99
CA PHE A 10 -8.86 0.75 -11.98
C PHE A 10 -10.22 0.98 -11.29
N ASP A 11 -10.72 2.21 -11.20
CA ASP A 11 -12.09 2.49 -10.76
C ASP A 11 -13.15 1.91 -11.71
N GLN A 12 -12.90 1.92 -13.02
CA GLN A 12 -13.75 1.24 -14.00
C GLN A 12 -13.67 -0.28 -13.83
N LEU A 13 -12.45 -0.82 -13.74
CA LEU A 13 -12.23 -2.26 -13.59
C LEU A 13 -12.84 -2.83 -12.29
N VAL A 14 -12.79 -2.11 -11.17
CA VAL A 14 -13.44 -2.53 -9.91
C VAL A 14 -14.94 -2.73 -10.12
N LYS A 15 -15.60 -1.83 -10.86
CA LYS A 15 -17.03 -1.96 -11.17
C LYS A 15 -17.30 -3.15 -12.09
N GLU A 16 -16.51 -3.28 -13.16
CA GLU A 16 -16.64 -4.36 -14.14
C GLU A 16 -16.39 -5.76 -13.55
N LYS A 17 -15.47 -5.87 -12.58
CA LYS A 17 -15.07 -7.14 -11.97
C LYS A 17 -15.81 -7.46 -10.68
N SER A 18 -16.78 -6.64 -10.26
CA SER A 18 -17.59 -6.87 -9.05
C SER A 18 -18.23 -8.26 -8.96
N GLY A 19 -18.56 -8.90 -10.09
CA GLY A 19 -19.12 -10.26 -10.14
C GLY A 19 -18.10 -11.39 -10.01
N ASN A 20 -16.79 -11.11 -9.98
CA ASN A 20 -15.73 -12.10 -9.83
C ASN A 20 -14.81 -11.71 -8.67
N GLU A 21 -14.94 -12.43 -7.56
CA GLU A 21 -14.24 -12.12 -6.32
C GLU A 21 -12.72 -12.03 -6.48
N PHE A 22 -12.08 -12.98 -7.16
CA PHE A 22 -10.63 -12.96 -7.40
C PHE A 22 -10.20 -11.70 -8.16
N HIS A 23 -10.85 -11.43 -9.30
CA HIS A 23 -10.48 -10.29 -10.12
C HIS A 23 -10.76 -8.97 -9.40
N LEU A 24 -11.87 -8.88 -8.67
CA LEU A 24 -12.22 -7.74 -7.84
C LEU A 24 -11.11 -7.40 -6.85
N TRP A 25 -10.59 -8.39 -6.11
CA TRP A 25 -9.51 -8.17 -5.15
C TRP A 25 -8.22 -7.73 -5.84
N THR A 26 -7.85 -8.34 -6.96
CA THR A 26 -6.65 -7.94 -7.72
C THR A 26 -6.75 -6.49 -8.20
N VAL A 27 -7.87 -6.09 -8.82
CA VAL A 27 -8.02 -4.72 -9.33
C VAL A 27 -8.17 -3.69 -8.21
N THR A 28 -8.76 -4.09 -7.07
CA THR A 28 -8.84 -3.22 -5.89
C THR A 28 -7.48 -2.97 -5.28
N GLY A 29 -6.64 -4.01 -5.10
CA GLY A 29 -5.27 -3.85 -4.60
C GLY A 29 -4.43 -2.93 -5.49
N LYS A 30 -4.53 -3.09 -6.81
CA LYS A 30 -3.85 -2.21 -7.79
C LYS A 30 -4.34 -0.77 -7.71
N ARG A 31 -5.65 -0.54 -7.57
CA ARG A 31 -6.18 0.79 -7.32
C ARG A 31 -5.59 1.41 -6.05
N MET A 32 -5.59 0.64 -4.95
CA MET A 32 -5.14 1.12 -3.64
C MET A 32 -3.66 1.51 -3.63
N VAL A 33 -2.78 0.75 -4.29
CA VAL A 33 -1.37 1.15 -4.42
C VAL A 33 -1.22 2.39 -5.29
N GLY A 34 -2.02 2.55 -6.36
CA GLY A 34 -2.06 3.79 -7.13
C GLY A 34 -2.45 5.00 -6.29
N LYS A 35 -3.49 4.86 -5.46
CA LYS A 35 -3.91 5.90 -4.51
C LYS A 35 -2.82 6.20 -3.47
N SER A 36 -2.11 5.19 -2.95
CA SER A 36 -1.07 5.41 -1.93
C SER A 36 0.15 6.14 -2.50
N LEU A 37 0.53 5.83 -3.75
CA LEU A 37 1.57 6.55 -4.49
C LEU A 37 1.16 8.00 -4.76
N LEU A 38 -0.10 8.24 -5.11
CA LEU A 38 -0.62 9.59 -5.33
C LEU A 38 -0.69 10.40 -4.02
N ALA A 39 -1.11 9.78 -2.92
CA ALA A 39 -1.05 10.39 -1.59
C ALA A 39 0.36 10.82 -1.21
N LEU A 40 1.36 9.97 -1.48
CA LEU A 40 2.77 10.27 -1.24
C LEU A 40 3.28 11.42 -2.11
N ALA A 41 2.90 11.46 -3.39
CA ALA A 41 3.24 12.57 -4.28
C ALA A 41 2.67 13.89 -3.76
N TYR A 42 1.37 13.92 -3.43
CA TYR A 42 0.74 15.13 -2.89
C TYR A 42 1.35 15.58 -1.57
N ALA A 43 1.70 14.67 -0.67
CA ALA A 43 2.39 15.02 0.59
C ALA A 43 3.75 15.70 0.32
N LYS A 44 4.53 15.17 -0.63
CA LYS A 44 5.83 15.74 -1.02
C LYS A 44 5.70 17.12 -1.66
N ASP A 45 4.62 17.35 -2.39
CA ASP A 45 4.31 18.64 -3.02
C ASP A 45 3.67 19.65 -2.05
N GLY A 46 3.42 19.26 -0.79
CA GLY A 46 2.77 20.12 0.23
C GLY A 46 1.24 20.22 0.09
N ASN A 47 0.64 19.46 -0.81
CA ASN A 47 -0.80 19.36 -1.02
C ASN A 47 -1.43 18.42 0.02
N ASN A 48 -1.42 18.88 1.27
CA ASN A 48 -1.73 18.07 2.44
C ASN A 48 -3.18 17.57 2.46
N LYS A 49 -4.12 18.34 1.91
CA LYS A 49 -5.54 17.97 1.89
C LYS A 49 -5.76 16.79 0.96
N GLU A 50 -5.35 16.92 -0.30
CA GLU A 50 -5.46 15.87 -1.32
C GLU A 50 -4.75 14.59 -0.86
N SER A 51 -3.55 14.74 -0.27
CA SER A 51 -2.83 13.61 0.31
C SER A 51 -3.66 12.87 1.35
N LEU A 52 -4.26 13.60 2.30
CA LEU A 52 -5.09 13.00 3.35
C LEU A 52 -6.39 12.41 2.81
N ASP A 53 -7.02 13.02 1.81
CA ASP A 53 -8.24 12.49 1.16
C ASP A 53 -7.97 11.10 0.55
N PHE A 54 -6.81 10.91 -0.10
CA PHE A 54 -6.41 9.59 -0.58
C PHE A 54 -6.12 8.60 0.55
N ILE A 55 -5.45 9.03 1.62
CA ILE A 55 -5.19 8.16 2.78
C ILE A 55 -6.50 7.71 3.42
N GLU A 56 -7.46 8.62 3.64
CA GLU A 56 -8.77 8.30 4.19
C GLU A 56 -9.49 7.27 3.32
N SER A 57 -9.53 7.49 2.00
CA SER A 57 -10.10 6.52 1.05
C SER A 57 -9.44 5.15 1.14
N ILE A 58 -8.11 5.06 1.22
CA ILE A 58 -7.40 3.78 1.33
C ILE A 58 -7.74 3.09 2.65
N THR A 59 -7.70 3.82 3.76
CA THR A 59 -7.93 3.24 5.09
C THR A 59 -9.35 2.72 5.28
N ALA A 60 -10.34 3.36 4.65
CA ALA A 60 -11.72 2.86 4.61
C ALA A 60 -11.85 1.55 3.81
N GLU A 61 -10.99 1.35 2.80
CA GLU A 61 -10.99 0.15 1.95
C GLU A 61 -10.21 -1.01 2.58
N ILE A 62 -9.17 -0.77 3.40
CA ILE A 62 -8.30 -1.81 3.98
C ILE A 62 -9.11 -2.91 4.70
N SER A 63 -10.09 -2.54 5.51
CA SER A 63 -10.91 -3.50 6.29
C SER A 63 -11.82 -4.36 5.42
N THR A 64 -12.09 -3.94 4.19
CA THR A 64 -12.93 -4.66 3.23
C THR A 64 -12.15 -5.70 2.42
N GLN A 65 -10.82 -5.64 2.46
CA GLN A 65 -9.94 -6.58 1.75
C GLN A 65 -9.78 -7.87 2.57
N THR A 66 -10.78 -8.74 2.52
CA THR A 66 -10.75 -10.06 3.22
C THR A 66 -9.67 -10.99 2.69
N ARG A 67 -9.20 -10.73 1.47
CA ARG A 67 -8.02 -11.37 0.88
C ARG A 67 -7.06 -10.26 0.54
N LEU A 68 -6.19 -9.88 1.48
CA LEU A 68 -4.99 -9.12 1.13
C LEU A 68 -4.19 -10.00 0.17
N TYR A 69 -4.44 -9.84 -1.12
CA TYR A 69 -3.54 -10.24 -2.17
C TYR A 69 -2.24 -9.51 -1.88
N TYR A 70 -1.30 -10.30 -1.38
CA TYR A 70 0.02 -9.98 -0.86
C TYR A 70 0.89 -9.08 -1.73
N GLU A 71 0.48 -8.82 -2.98
CA GLU A 71 1.32 -8.13 -3.95
C GLU A 71 1.68 -6.70 -3.51
N HIS A 72 0.75 -5.98 -2.87
CA HIS A 72 0.93 -4.56 -2.57
C HIS A 72 0.63 -4.18 -1.11
N SER A 73 0.26 -5.12 -0.23
CA SER A 73 -0.17 -4.81 1.14
C SER A 73 0.93 -4.11 1.94
N VAL A 74 2.16 -4.62 1.87
CA VAL A 74 3.34 -4.02 2.52
C VAL A 74 3.62 -2.60 1.98
N GLU A 75 3.54 -2.43 0.66
CA GLU A 75 3.80 -1.15 0.00
C GLU A 75 2.74 -0.10 0.35
N ILE A 76 1.47 -0.48 0.39
CA ILE A 76 0.38 0.41 0.77
C ILE A 76 0.57 0.91 2.20
N LEU A 77 0.84 0.02 3.16
CA LEU A 77 1.07 0.38 4.56
C LEU A 77 2.30 1.27 4.72
N TYR A 78 3.41 0.93 4.05
CA TYR A 78 4.62 1.74 4.05
C TYR A 78 4.37 3.15 3.49
N ASN A 79 3.67 3.27 2.36
CA ASN A 79 3.36 4.56 1.74
C ASN A 79 2.47 5.42 2.64
N ILE A 80 1.51 4.82 3.37
CA ILE A 80 0.72 5.53 4.38
C ILE A 80 1.62 6.04 5.52
N GLY A 81 2.54 5.20 6.00
CA GLY A 81 3.51 5.57 7.03
C GLY A 81 4.40 6.75 6.59
N GLU A 82 4.88 6.74 5.35
CA GLU A 82 5.66 7.82 4.76
C GLU A 82 4.86 9.12 4.61
N VAL A 83 3.61 9.04 4.16
CA VAL A 83 2.72 10.21 4.09
C VAL A 83 2.56 10.83 5.47
N TYR A 84 2.24 10.03 6.49
CA TYR A 84 2.12 10.56 7.85
C TYR A 84 3.43 11.14 8.37
N ARG A 85 4.58 10.57 8.01
CA ARG A 85 5.90 11.10 8.36
C ARG A 85 6.12 12.49 7.76
N ILE A 86 5.85 12.65 6.46
CA ILE A 86 6.00 13.91 5.73
C ILE A 86 5.07 14.99 6.31
N LEU A 87 3.86 14.60 6.69
CA LEU A 87 2.87 15.49 7.31
C LEU A 87 3.13 15.77 8.80
N GLY A 88 4.24 15.29 9.38
CA GLY A 88 4.61 15.50 10.78
C GLY A 88 3.78 14.70 11.80
N LYS A 89 2.94 13.76 11.35
CA LYS A 89 2.10 12.90 12.22
C LYS A 89 2.90 11.66 12.64
N ILE A 90 3.94 11.87 13.44
CA ILE A 90 4.96 10.85 13.76
C ILE A 90 4.36 9.59 14.42
N ASP A 91 3.44 9.73 15.36
CA ASP A 91 2.83 8.56 16.04
C ASP A 91 2.07 7.67 15.06
N LYS A 92 1.31 8.27 14.13
CA LYS A 92 0.60 7.53 13.08
C LYS A 92 1.58 6.89 12.10
N SER A 93 2.63 7.62 11.72
CA SER A 93 3.67 7.10 10.84
C SER A 93 4.29 5.81 11.40
N LYS A 94 4.63 5.83 12.69
CA LYS A 94 5.20 4.67 13.39
C LYS A 94 4.27 3.45 13.34
N LEU A 95 2.98 3.64 13.65
CA LEU A 95 1.99 2.55 13.61
C LEU A 95 1.92 1.90 12.23
N TYR A 96 1.87 2.69 11.15
CA TYR A 96 1.81 2.13 9.79
C TYR A 96 3.11 1.48 9.33
N PHE A 97 4.28 1.92 9.82
CA PHE A 97 5.54 1.19 9.58
C PHE A 97 5.57 -0.14 10.34
N GLU A 98 5.07 -0.19 11.57
CA GLU A 98 4.92 -1.42 12.34
C GLU A 98 3.97 -2.40 11.62
N ASP A 99 2.82 -1.92 11.16
CA ASP A 99 1.87 -2.72 10.36
C ASP A 99 2.53 -3.26 9.08
N ALA A 100 3.33 -2.44 8.38
CA ALA A 100 4.05 -2.86 7.19
C ALA A 100 5.09 -3.96 7.48
N ILE A 101 5.78 -3.89 8.64
CA ILE A 101 6.73 -4.92 9.08
C ILE A 101 5.98 -6.22 9.42
N ILE A 102 4.87 -6.13 10.15
CA ILE A 102 4.03 -7.28 10.52
C ILE A 102 3.54 -7.99 9.24
N GLU A 103 3.03 -7.23 8.28
CA GLU A 103 2.55 -7.77 7.01
C GLU A 103 3.69 -8.38 6.17
N MET A 104 4.86 -7.74 6.15
CA MET A 104 6.05 -8.24 5.47
C MET A 104 6.51 -9.59 6.06
N ASN A 105 6.50 -9.72 7.39
CA ASN A 105 6.85 -10.97 8.07
C ASN A 105 5.79 -12.05 7.82
N ARG A 106 4.51 -11.69 7.88
CA ARG A 106 3.40 -12.60 7.55
C ARG A 106 3.52 -13.17 6.13
N ILE A 107 3.93 -12.36 5.16
CA ILE A 107 4.23 -12.82 3.80
C ILE A 107 5.41 -13.80 3.80
N ALA A 108 6.53 -13.39 4.40
CA ALA A 108 7.76 -14.17 4.43
C ALA A 108 7.59 -15.54 5.10
N ASP A 109 6.70 -15.66 6.08
CA ASP A 109 6.39 -16.92 6.78
C ASP A 109 5.67 -17.96 5.91
N MET A 110 5.02 -17.55 4.81
CA MET A 110 4.37 -18.48 3.87
C MET A 110 5.26 -18.84 2.67
N LEU A 111 6.43 -18.20 2.55
CA LEU A 111 7.37 -18.45 1.46
C LEU A 111 8.43 -19.47 1.90
N ASN A 112 8.92 -20.27 0.96
CA ASN A 112 10.15 -21.04 1.16
C ASN A 112 11.36 -20.10 1.24
N ASP A 113 12.52 -20.62 1.64
CA ASP A 113 13.72 -19.79 1.86
C ASP A 113 14.21 -19.06 0.60
N GLU A 114 14.09 -19.69 -0.58
CA GLU A 114 14.49 -19.08 -1.86
C GLU A 114 13.58 -17.90 -2.22
N ASP A 115 12.27 -18.12 -2.20
CA ASP A 115 11.25 -17.10 -2.51
C ASP A 115 11.27 -15.97 -1.47
N ARG A 116 11.49 -16.29 -0.20
CA ARG A 116 11.64 -15.31 0.88
C ARG A 116 12.83 -14.39 0.62
N ASN A 117 13.98 -14.95 0.24
CA ASN A 117 15.16 -14.16 -0.08
C ASN A 117 14.92 -13.27 -1.30
N LEU A 118 14.27 -13.80 -2.34
CA LEU A 118 13.90 -13.04 -3.53
C LEU A 118 12.94 -11.88 -3.18
N PHE A 119 11.90 -12.15 -2.39
CA PHE A 119 10.93 -11.18 -1.90
C PHE A 119 11.60 -10.01 -1.17
N PHE A 120 12.52 -10.30 -0.26
CA PHE A 120 13.25 -9.26 0.47
C PHE A 120 14.26 -8.48 -0.38
N ASN A 121 14.81 -9.11 -1.43
CA ASN A 121 15.86 -8.51 -2.25
C ASN A 121 15.33 -7.72 -3.45
N ASN A 122 14.14 -8.03 -3.94
CA ASN A 122 13.60 -7.40 -5.14
C ASN A 122 12.91 -6.07 -4.88
N ILE A 123 12.39 -5.83 -3.67
CA ILE A 123 11.56 -4.66 -3.37
C ILE A 123 12.30 -3.73 -2.40
N LYS A 124 12.50 -2.47 -2.82
CA LYS A 124 13.22 -1.44 -2.04
C LYS A 124 12.57 -1.23 -0.67
N ILE A 125 11.23 -1.22 -0.62
CA ILE A 125 10.46 -1.05 0.61
C ILE A 125 10.85 -2.10 1.65
N HIS A 126 10.98 -3.37 1.26
CA HIS A 126 11.35 -4.44 2.19
C HIS A 126 12.74 -4.25 2.78
N LYS A 127 13.71 -3.77 1.97
CA LYS A 127 15.05 -3.44 2.46
C LYS A 127 15.02 -2.31 3.48
N THR A 128 14.24 -1.26 3.21
CA THR A 128 14.05 -0.15 4.15
C THR A 128 13.39 -0.61 5.45
N LEU A 129 12.32 -1.40 5.37
CA LEU A 129 11.63 -1.94 6.54
C LEU A 129 12.54 -2.84 7.39
N LYS A 130 13.37 -3.69 6.76
CA LYS A 130 14.39 -4.47 7.48
C LYS A 130 15.36 -3.58 8.27
N GLY A 131 15.83 -2.51 7.65
CA GLY A 131 16.69 -1.53 8.32
C GLY A 131 16.04 -0.77 9.47
N LEU A 132 14.70 -0.70 9.50
CA LEU A 132 13.95 -0.12 10.63
C LEU A 132 13.69 -1.13 11.76
N ALA A 133 13.68 -2.42 11.43
CA ALA A 133 13.41 -3.52 12.38
C ALA A 133 14.68 -4.08 13.04
N SER A 134 15.88 -3.65 12.62
CA SER A 134 17.18 -4.07 13.16
C SER A 134 17.77 -3.03 14.10
#